data_AF-A0A5J9W4R1-F1
#
_entry.id   AF-A0A5J9W4R1-F1
#
_cell.length_a   1.000
_cell.length_b   1.000
_cell.length_c   1.000
_cell.angle_alpha   90.00
_cell.angle_beta   90.00
_cell.angle_gamma   90.00
#
_symmetry.space_group_name_H-M   'P 1'
#
loop_
_entity.id
_entity.type
_entity.pdbx_description
1 polymer ?
#
loop_
_entity_poly.entity_id
_entity_poly.type
_entity_poly.pdbx_seq_one_letter_code
_entity_poly.pdbx_strand_id
1 'polypeptide(L)'
;MMRAVSVAALALCCLVALEATRCCTAQITPRNNTISSCLLSNGVKNFSLPGSPSYTPLLDSSIRNRRFELPGVGKPAAVVLPASKQELQRAILCARSSSLAIRVRSGGHSYEGLSYTTENHVPFLVIDLSGLNRVRVDPAGSGTAWAESGATLGEVPGRTGPVEAIAKLIHKWQYVGPNLPDEFYLSMYIPTGSSSNGNVSVSFIGQVLGPKNLALSVLSQRFPELGLTEAELSENFDRLVRAKSKVDPGNVFNNAQSIPPLH
;
A
#
# COMPACT_ATOMS: atom_id res chain seq x y z
N MET A 1 22.43 56.27 76.75
CA MET A 1 21.24 55.41 76.90
C MET A 1 21.02 54.66 75.59
N MET A 2 21.06 53.32 75.64
CA MET A 2 20.44 52.31 74.74
C MET A 2 20.60 52.44 73.20
N ARG A 3 20.89 51.41 72.41
CA ARG A 3 21.20 49.98 72.60
C ARG A 3 21.72 49.47 71.24
N ALA A 4 22.71 48.58 71.26
CA ALA A 4 23.17 47.84 70.09
C ALA A 4 22.11 46.83 69.61
N VAL A 5 21.99 46.65 68.30
CA VAL A 5 21.25 45.54 67.67
C VAL A 5 22.21 44.77 66.77
N SER A 6 22.21 43.45 66.98
CA SER A 6 23.15 42.45 66.48
C SER A 6 23.29 42.36 64.96
N VAL A 7 24.55 42.40 64.51
CA VAL A 7 24.98 41.89 63.20
C VAL A 7 25.19 40.38 63.34
N ALA A 8 24.12 39.58 63.27
CA ALA A 8 24.25 38.12 63.37
C ALA A 8 23.23 37.32 62.53
N ALA A 9 22.40 37.96 61.71
CA ALA A 9 21.33 37.26 60.99
C ALA A 9 21.50 37.19 59.45
N LEU A 10 22.56 37.76 58.88
CA LEU A 10 22.76 37.79 57.42
C LEU A 10 23.78 36.78 56.87
N ALA A 11 24.54 36.10 57.74
CA ALA A 11 25.56 35.13 57.29
C ALA A 11 25.05 33.69 57.16
N LEU A 12 23.84 33.37 57.66
CA LEU A 12 23.32 31.98 57.66
C LEU A 12 22.33 31.68 56.51
N CYS A 13 21.96 32.67 55.69
CA CYS A 13 21.15 32.44 54.48
C CYS A 13 21.99 32.19 53.22
N CYS A 14 23.31 32.42 53.24
CA CYS A 14 24.18 32.20 52.08
C CYS A 14 24.85 30.82 52.01
N LEU A 15 24.71 29.97 53.04
CA LEU A 15 25.31 28.63 53.06
C LEU A 15 24.34 27.48 52.77
N VAL A 16 23.04 27.74 52.62
CA VAL A 16 22.04 26.71 52.23
C VAL A 16 21.60 26.84 50.75
N ALA A 17 22.12 27.84 50.03
CA ALA A 17 21.83 28.05 48.61
C ALA A 17 22.86 27.42 47.65
N LEU A 18 23.74 26.53 48.14
CA LEU A 18 24.74 25.83 47.32
C LEU A 18 24.51 24.33 47.12
N GLU A 19 23.42 23.75 47.64
CA GLU A 19 23.10 22.31 47.44
C GLU A 19 21.78 22.02 46.71
N ALA A 20 21.11 23.02 46.13
CA ALA A 20 19.86 22.80 45.37
C ALA A 20 20.03 22.85 43.84
N THR A 21 21.26 22.74 43.32
CA THR A 21 21.54 22.67 41.87
C THR A 21 22.02 21.30 41.43
N ARG A 22 21.53 20.24 42.07
CA ARG A 22 21.29 18.96 41.37
C ARG A 22 19.87 18.95 40.83
N CYS A 23 19.55 19.97 40.03
CA CYS A 23 18.50 19.77 39.04
C CYS A 23 19.03 18.64 38.16
N CYS A 24 18.29 17.54 38.07
CA CYS A 24 18.55 16.50 37.11
C CYS A 24 18.69 17.15 35.74
N THR A 25 19.92 17.43 35.30
CA THR A 25 20.24 17.35 33.89
C THR A 25 20.07 15.88 33.57
N ALA A 26 18.82 15.46 33.36
CA ALA A 26 18.55 14.36 32.49
C ALA A 26 19.29 14.76 31.21
N GLN A 27 20.44 14.13 30.98
CA GLN A 27 21.06 14.19 29.69
C GLN A 27 19.97 13.73 28.74
N ILE A 28 19.37 14.67 28.00
CA ILE A 28 18.70 14.36 26.76
C ILE A 28 19.85 13.95 25.85
N THR A 29 20.33 12.72 26.04
CA THR A 29 20.98 12.02 24.95
C THR A 29 19.92 12.05 23.84
N PRO A 30 20.23 12.58 22.65
CA PRO A 30 19.34 12.42 21.54
C PRO A 30 19.20 10.91 21.40
N ARG A 31 18.04 10.39 21.79
CA ARG A 31 17.73 8.98 21.60
C ARG A 31 17.73 8.87 20.09
N ASN A 32 18.83 8.38 19.51
CA ASN A 32 18.92 7.99 18.12
C ASN A 32 17.94 6.83 17.98
N ASN A 33 16.65 7.16 17.93
CA ASN A 33 15.54 6.25 17.77
C ASN A 33 15.56 5.84 16.31
N THR A 34 16.53 4.97 16.00
CA THR A 34 16.57 4.26 14.75
C THR A 34 15.22 3.58 14.59
N ILE A 35 14.65 3.65 13.39
CA ILE A 35 13.35 3.04 13.10
C ILE A 35 13.30 1.56 13.57
N SER A 36 14.43 0.85 13.44
CA SER A 36 14.60 -0.53 13.91
C SER A 36 14.39 -0.70 15.42
N SER A 37 14.99 0.15 16.25
CA SER A 37 14.83 0.08 17.71
C SER A 37 13.36 0.28 18.12
N CYS A 38 12.66 1.23 17.50
CA CYS A 38 11.24 1.47 17.78
C CYS A 38 10.37 0.28 17.34
N LEU A 39 10.60 -0.25 16.14
CA LEU A 39 9.83 -1.39 15.62
C LEU A 39 10.00 -2.60 16.55
N LEU A 40 11.23 -2.94 16.92
CA LEU A 40 11.53 -4.06 17.81
C LEU A 40 10.94 -3.86 19.22
N SER A 41 11.08 -2.69 19.83
CA SER A 41 10.54 -2.41 21.16
C SER A 41 9.01 -2.47 21.21
N ASN A 42 8.35 -2.24 20.07
CA ASN A 42 6.90 -2.33 19.92
C ASN A 42 6.45 -3.68 19.34
N GLY A 43 7.34 -4.65 19.20
CA GLY A 43 7.01 -6.01 18.77
C GLY A 43 6.66 -6.15 17.28
N VAL A 44 7.07 -5.20 16.43
CA VAL A 44 7.01 -5.34 14.98
C VAL A 44 8.30 -6.01 14.53
N LYS A 45 8.23 -7.31 14.21
CA LYS A 45 9.41 -8.15 13.95
C LYS A 45 9.70 -8.34 12.47
N ASN A 46 8.69 -8.25 11.61
CA ASN A 46 8.83 -8.52 10.18
C ASN A 46 9.12 -7.21 9.44
N PHE A 47 10.40 -6.86 9.38
CA PHE A 47 10.90 -5.72 8.62
C PHE A 47 12.31 -5.98 8.11
N SER A 48 12.72 -5.23 7.09
CA SER A 48 14.08 -5.28 6.54
C SER A 48 14.66 -3.87 6.37
N LEU A 49 15.95 -3.73 6.64
CA LEU A 49 16.71 -2.47 6.55
C LEU A 49 17.68 -2.53 5.37
N PRO A 50 18.07 -1.36 4.79
CA PRO A 50 19.16 -1.30 3.82
C PRO A 50 20.40 -2.05 4.32
N GLY A 51 20.97 -2.90 3.46
CA GLY A 51 22.12 -3.76 3.80
C GLY A 51 21.75 -5.14 4.35
N SER A 52 20.48 -5.40 4.69
CA SER A 52 20.02 -6.74 5.03
C SER A 52 19.82 -7.58 3.77
N PRO A 53 20.17 -8.89 3.76
CA PRO A 53 19.99 -9.76 2.59
C PRO A 53 18.53 -9.85 2.11
N SER A 54 17.57 -9.68 3.02
CA SER A 54 16.14 -9.72 2.71
C SER A 54 15.60 -8.40 2.14
N TYR A 55 16.36 -7.30 2.16
CA TYR A 55 15.83 -5.98 1.84
C TYR A 55 15.43 -5.85 0.37
N THR A 56 16.35 -6.15 -0.55
CA THR A 56 16.10 -6.02 -1.99
C THR A 56 15.01 -6.99 -2.46
N PRO A 57 15.04 -8.30 -2.12
CA PRO A 57 13.96 -9.21 -2.51
C PRO A 57 12.59 -8.76 -2.00
N LEU A 58 12.52 -8.20 -0.79
CA LEU A 58 11.29 -7.73 -0.19
C LEU A 58 10.77 -6.45 -0.85
N LEU A 59 11.66 -5.48 -1.09
CA LEU A 59 11.32 -4.25 -1.79
C LEU A 59 10.87 -4.54 -3.22
N ASP A 60 11.59 -5.39 -3.95
CA ASP A 60 11.34 -5.61 -5.39
C ASP A 60 10.19 -6.59 -5.65
N SER A 61 9.76 -7.36 -4.63
CA SER A 61 8.71 -8.40 -4.74
C SER A 61 7.41 -7.97 -5.45
N SER A 62 7.02 -6.70 -5.31
CA SER A 62 5.80 -6.14 -5.90
C SER A 62 6.03 -4.84 -6.65
N ILE A 63 7.27 -4.50 -7.01
CA ILE A 63 7.50 -3.38 -7.95
C ILE A 63 7.07 -3.84 -9.34
N ARG A 64 6.12 -3.11 -9.93
CA ARG A 64 5.58 -3.44 -11.25
C ARG A 64 6.17 -2.60 -12.38
N ASN A 65 6.58 -1.38 -12.07
CA ASN A 65 7.26 -0.51 -13.01
C ASN A 65 8.76 -0.47 -12.67
N ARG A 66 9.57 -1.23 -13.43
CA ARG A 66 11.01 -1.38 -13.18
C ARG A 66 11.81 -0.09 -13.32
N ARG A 67 11.23 1.01 -13.84
CA ARG A 67 11.91 2.32 -13.82
C ARG A 67 12.28 2.74 -12.41
N PHE A 68 11.53 2.29 -11.40
CA PHE A 68 11.75 2.61 -10.00
C PHE A 68 12.76 1.69 -9.30
N GLU A 69 13.27 0.68 -9.99
CA GLU A 69 14.37 -0.17 -9.51
C GLU A 69 15.73 0.49 -9.75
N LEU A 70 15.81 1.46 -10.67
CA LEU A 70 17.06 2.10 -11.08
C LEU A 70 17.87 2.68 -9.90
N PRO A 71 19.22 2.68 -9.97
CA PRO A 71 20.09 3.10 -8.86
C PRO A 71 19.88 4.55 -8.36
N GLY A 72 19.35 5.44 -9.20
CA GLY A 72 19.09 6.84 -8.85
C GLY A 72 17.77 7.10 -8.14
N VAL A 73 16.93 6.09 -7.95
CA VAL A 73 15.62 6.22 -7.30
C VAL A 73 15.75 6.02 -5.80
N GLY A 74 15.27 6.99 -5.02
CA GLY A 74 15.29 6.93 -3.56
C GLY A 74 14.63 5.67 -3.02
N LYS A 75 15.33 4.99 -2.09
CA LYS A 75 14.90 3.73 -1.48
C LYS A 75 14.46 3.94 -0.02
N PRO A 76 13.50 3.14 0.48
CA PRO A 76 12.98 3.32 1.83
C PRO A 76 14.02 3.01 2.93
N ALA A 77 13.95 3.74 4.03
CA ALA A 77 14.75 3.49 5.24
C ALA A 77 14.46 2.10 5.86
N ALA A 78 13.27 1.57 5.66
CA ALA A 78 12.92 0.17 5.94
C ALA A 78 11.68 -0.26 5.15
N VAL A 79 11.54 -1.56 4.95
CA VAL A 79 10.31 -2.19 4.43
C VAL A 79 9.72 -3.03 5.56
N VAL A 80 8.47 -2.75 5.95
CA VAL A 80 7.78 -3.39 7.09
C VAL A 80 6.58 -4.17 6.59
N LEU A 81 6.45 -5.44 6.99
CA LEU A 81 5.35 -6.32 6.63
C LEU A 81 4.55 -6.68 7.89
N PRO A 82 3.57 -5.85 8.29
CA PRO A 82 2.78 -6.13 9.48
C PRO A 82 1.96 -7.40 9.30
N ALA A 83 2.00 -8.30 10.29
CA ALA A 83 1.18 -9.52 10.31
C ALA A 83 -0.21 -9.31 10.94
N SER A 84 -0.46 -8.13 11.52
CA SER A 84 -1.72 -7.79 12.17
C SER A 84 -2.03 -6.28 12.10
N LYS A 85 -3.30 -5.93 12.36
CA LYS A 85 -3.72 -4.52 12.53
C LYS A 85 -2.93 -3.84 13.64
N GLN A 86 -2.62 -4.56 14.72
CA GLN A 86 -1.86 -4.04 15.85
C GLN A 86 -0.42 -3.71 15.43
N GLU A 87 0.24 -4.60 14.69
CA GLU A 87 1.59 -4.34 14.16
C GLU A 87 1.60 -3.17 13.18
N LEU A 88 0.59 -3.06 12.31
CA LEU A 88 0.42 -1.92 11.40
C LEU A 88 0.34 -0.59 12.18
N GLN A 89 -0.51 -0.52 13.21
CA GLN A 89 -0.63 0.68 14.05
C GLN A 89 0.71 1.05 14.70
N ARG A 90 1.44 0.06 15.24
CA ARG A 90 2.74 0.28 15.88
C ARG A 90 3.80 0.73 14.88
N ALA A 91 3.82 0.18 13.66
CA ALA A 91 4.72 0.60 12.60
C ALA A 91 4.48 2.07 12.20
N ILE A 92 3.22 2.50 12.10
CA ILE A 92 2.86 3.91 11.82
C ILE A 92 3.36 4.83 12.93
N LEU A 93 3.17 4.45 14.20
CA LEU A 93 3.63 5.24 15.34
C LEU A 93 5.17 5.37 15.34
N CYS A 94 5.88 4.31 15.00
CA CYS A 94 7.34 4.33 14.88
C CYS A 94 7.84 5.16 13.69
N ALA A 95 7.17 5.08 12.54
CA ALA A 95 7.51 5.94 11.40
C ALA A 95 7.37 7.42 11.78
N ARG A 96 6.28 7.77 12.48
CA ARG A 96 6.02 9.13 12.95
C ARG A 96 7.05 9.60 13.97
N SER A 97 7.43 8.76 14.93
CA SER A 97 8.43 9.13 15.95
C SER A 97 9.84 9.29 15.37
N SER A 98 10.14 8.58 14.27
CA SER A 98 11.38 8.72 13.50
C SER A 98 11.31 9.76 12.38
N SER A 99 10.23 10.55 12.27
CA SER A 99 10.02 11.56 11.22
C SER A 99 10.17 11.03 9.78
N LEU A 100 9.80 9.77 9.56
CA LEU A 100 9.80 9.16 8.23
C LEU A 100 8.44 9.35 7.57
N ALA A 101 8.44 9.75 6.30
CA ALA A 101 7.24 9.68 5.47
C ALA A 101 6.78 8.22 5.34
N ILE A 102 5.48 7.99 5.18
CA ILE A 102 4.93 6.62 5.05
C ILE A 102 4.45 6.43 3.62
N ARG A 103 4.90 5.36 2.97
CA ARG A 103 4.32 4.83 1.74
C ARG A 103 3.67 3.49 2.05
N VAL A 104 2.36 3.39 1.78
CA VAL A 104 1.62 2.14 1.99
C VAL A 104 1.55 1.40 0.67
N ARG A 105 1.93 0.13 0.67
CA ARG A 105 1.93 -0.74 -0.50
C ARG A 105 1.04 -1.95 -0.27
N SER A 106 0.20 -2.25 -1.27
CA SER A 106 -0.51 -3.52 -1.40
C SER A 106 0.11 -4.29 -2.57
N GLY A 107 -0.56 -4.41 -3.72
CA GLY A 107 -0.03 -5.10 -4.91
C GLY A 107 1.05 -4.36 -5.71
N GLY A 108 1.42 -3.13 -5.33
CA GLY A 108 2.53 -2.37 -5.95
C GLY A 108 2.33 -1.89 -7.40
N HIS A 109 1.08 -1.83 -7.87
CA HIS A 109 0.71 -1.36 -9.21
C HIS A 109 0.59 0.17 -9.37
N SER A 110 1.20 0.97 -8.48
CA SER A 110 1.25 2.42 -8.70
C SER A 110 2.11 2.71 -9.92
N TYR A 111 1.50 3.27 -10.98
CA TYR A 111 2.19 3.55 -12.24
C TYR A 111 3.37 4.50 -12.06
N GLU A 112 3.19 5.49 -11.17
CA GLU A 112 4.21 6.45 -10.78
C GLU A 112 5.04 6.01 -9.56
N GLY A 113 4.91 4.74 -9.13
CA GLY A 113 5.72 4.19 -8.05
C GLY A 113 5.44 4.77 -6.68
N LEU A 114 4.36 5.56 -6.53
CA LEU A 114 4.06 6.32 -5.31
C LEU A 114 3.83 5.45 -4.07
N SER A 115 3.62 4.15 -4.21
CA SER A 115 3.51 3.23 -3.07
C SER A 115 4.87 2.74 -2.55
N TYR A 116 5.98 3.05 -3.23
CA TYR A 116 7.32 2.59 -2.86
C TYR A 116 8.45 3.57 -3.19
N THR A 117 8.14 4.80 -3.61
CA THR A 117 9.10 5.88 -3.85
C THR A 117 8.63 7.20 -3.23
N THR A 118 9.55 8.15 -3.09
CA THR A 118 9.28 9.56 -2.75
C THR A 118 9.95 10.50 -3.75
N GLU A 119 9.40 11.70 -3.87
CA GLU A 119 10.07 12.81 -4.53
C GLU A 119 11.05 13.49 -3.55
N ASN A 120 12.00 14.25 -4.10
CA ASN A 120 12.89 15.13 -3.34
C ASN A 120 13.72 14.45 -2.24
N HIS A 121 14.01 13.16 -2.38
CA HIS A 121 14.83 12.38 -1.44
C HIS A 121 14.31 12.39 0.00
N VAL A 122 13.00 12.60 0.19
CA VAL A 122 12.39 12.58 1.53
C VAL A 122 12.55 11.18 2.13
N PRO A 123 13.18 11.01 3.31
CA PRO A 123 13.31 9.73 3.97
C PRO A 123 11.94 9.12 4.29
N PHE A 124 11.77 7.83 3.98
CA PHE A 124 10.46 7.20 4.07
C PHE A 124 10.53 5.73 4.45
N LEU A 125 9.40 5.24 4.96
CA LEU A 125 9.12 3.85 5.29
C LEU A 125 8.12 3.28 4.30
N VAL A 126 8.37 2.09 3.78
CA VAL A 126 7.34 1.31 3.07
C VAL A 126 6.67 0.37 4.06
N ILE A 127 5.34 0.48 4.19
CA ILE A 127 4.51 -0.48 4.90
C ILE A 127 3.81 -1.34 3.86
N ASP A 128 4.25 -2.58 3.73
CA ASP A 128 3.77 -3.54 2.76
C ASP A 128 2.69 -4.44 3.38
N LEU A 129 1.45 -4.26 2.93
CA LEU A 129 0.27 -4.92 3.45
C LEU A 129 0.08 -6.33 2.91
N SER A 130 0.98 -6.87 2.06
CA SER A 130 0.85 -8.21 1.48
C SER A 130 0.66 -9.34 2.50
N GLY A 131 1.14 -9.16 3.75
CA GLY A 131 0.89 -10.08 4.86
C GLY A 131 -0.52 -10.02 5.46
N LEU A 132 -1.30 -8.98 5.15
CA LEU A 132 -2.71 -8.80 5.54
C LEU A 132 -3.59 -9.07 4.31
N ASN A 133 -3.69 -10.33 3.90
CA ASN A 133 -4.34 -10.74 2.65
C ASN A 133 -5.50 -11.73 2.82
N ARG A 134 -6.03 -11.89 4.04
CA ARG A 134 -7.13 -12.82 4.29
C ARG A 134 -8.40 -12.37 3.60
N VAL A 135 -9.06 -13.32 2.94
CA VAL A 135 -10.40 -13.15 2.39
C VAL A 135 -11.34 -14.11 3.11
N ARG A 136 -12.41 -13.58 3.70
CA ARG A 136 -13.47 -14.36 4.36
C ARG A 136 -14.79 -14.08 3.69
N VAL A 137 -15.37 -15.09 3.05
CA VAL A 137 -16.72 -15.02 2.49
C VAL A 137 -17.71 -15.45 3.58
N ASP A 138 -18.79 -14.69 3.76
CA ASP A 138 -19.82 -15.04 4.73
C ASP A 138 -20.64 -16.24 4.21
N PRO A 139 -20.63 -17.39 4.90
CA PRO A 139 -21.31 -18.60 4.44
C PRO A 139 -22.84 -18.52 4.58
N ALA A 140 -23.39 -17.52 5.29
CA ALA A 140 -24.83 -17.42 5.56
C ALA A 140 -25.67 -16.88 4.37
N GLY A 141 -25.14 -16.89 3.15
CA GLY A 141 -25.87 -16.46 1.95
C GLY A 141 -26.03 -14.94 1.81
N SER A 142 -25.31 -14.13 2.58
CA SER A 142 -25.40 -12.66 2.55
C SER A 142 -24.74 -12.02 1.31
N GLY A 143 -23.98 -12.79 0.52
CA GLY A 143 -23.22 -12.28 -0.63
C GLY A 143 -22.10 -11.31 -0.23
N THR A 144 -21.61 -11.40 1.01
CA THR A 144 -20.56 -10.52 1.53
C THR A 144 -19.23 -11.25 1.71
N ALA A 145 -18.15 -10.51 1.52
CA ALA A 145 -16.79 -10.96 1.82
C ALA A 145 -16.00 -9.83 2.49
N TRP A 146 -15.11 -10.22 3.39
CA TRP A 146 -14.09 -9.36 3.99
C TRP A 146 -12.76 -9.70 3.36
N ALA A 147 -12.22 -8.78 2.57
CA ALA A 147 -10.87 -8.89 2.02
C ALA A 147 -9.96 -7.89 2.74
N GLU A 148 -8.88 -8.38 3.34
CA GLU A 148 -7.82 -7.51 3.86
C GLU A 148 -7.07 -6.84 2.70
N SER A 149 -6.51 -5.64 2.93
CA SER A 149 -6.01 -4.77 1.87
C SER A 149 -4.82 -5.31 1.08
N GLY A 150 -4.09 -6.30 1.60
CA GLY A 150 -3.04 -7.02 0.88
C GLY A 150 -3.53 -8.13 -0.04
N ALA A 151 -4.84 -8.45 -0.01
CA ALA A 151 -5.41 -9.43 -0.92
C ALA A 151 -5.31 -8.91 -2.35
N THR A 152 -4.70 -9.70 -3.23
CA THR A 152 -4.67 -9.42 -4.66
C THR A 152 -5.95 -9.93 -5.31
N LEU A 153 -6.36 -9.29 -6.40
CA LEU A 153 -7.33 -9.91 -7.30
C LEU A 153 -6.73 -11.25 -7.77
N GLY A 154 -7.45 -12.36 -7.54
CA GLY A 154 -7.03 -13.68 -7.98
C GLY A 154 -6.86 -13.74 -9.50
N GLU A 155 -6.15 -14.77 -9.98
CA GLU A 155 -5.93 -14.98 -11.41
C GLU A 155 -7.27 -15.05 -12.16
N VAL A 156 -7.33 -14.23 -13.19
CA VAL A 156 -8.47 -13.99 -14.05
C VAL A 156 -8.46 -15.02 -15.17
N PRO A 157 -9.61 -15.44 -15.72
CA PRO A 157 -9.69 -16.35 -16.87
C PRO A 157 -8.63 -16.04 -17.92
N GLY A 158 -7.64 -16.93 -17.97
CA GLY A 158 -6.60 -16.91 -18.98
C GLY A 158 -7.10 -17.59 -20.25
N ARG A 159 -6.70 -17.07 -21.39
CA ARG A 159 -6.74 -17.82 -22.64
C ARG A 159 -5.34 -18.37 -22.88
N THR A 160 -5.25 -19.69 -23.01
CA THR A 160 -4.02 -20.41 -23.34
C THR A 160 -4.20 -21.08 -24.68
N GLY A 161 -3.24 -20.91 -25.59
CA GLY A 161 -3.32 -21.51 -26.92
C GLY A 161 -2.06 -21.29 -27.75
N PRO A 162 -2.09 -21.68 -29.03
CA PRO A 162 -1.00 -21.43 -29.98
C PRO A 162 -0.68 -19.93 -30.06
N VAL A 163 0.60 -19.61 -30.32
CA VAL A 163 1.10 -18.24 -30.40
C VAL A 163 0.25 -17.40 -31.36
N GLU A 164 -0.15 -17.96 -32.50
CA GLU A 164 -0.93 -17.27 -33.53
C GLU A 164 -2.35 -16.93 -33.05
N ALA A 165 -2.97 -17.81 -32.25
CA ALA A 165 -4.30 -17.59 -31.70
C ALA A 165 -4.27 -16.49 -30.63
N ILE A 166 -3.28 -16.53 -29.74
CA ILE A 166 -3.08 -15.52 -28.71
C ILE A 166 -2.71 -14.18 -29.34
N ALA A 167 -1.79 -14.14 -30.30
CA ALA A 167 -1.40 -12.91 -31.00
C ALA A 167 -2.59 -12.22 -31.68
N LYS A 168 -3.54 -12.99 -32.25
CA LYS A 168 -4.79 -12.44 -32.81
C LYS A 168 -5.69 -11.79 -31.75
N LEU A 169 -5.83 -12.42 -30.58
CA LEU A 169 -6.57 -11.84 -29.45
C LEU A 169 -5.94 -10.53 -28.97
N ILE A 170 -4.60 -10.52 -28.84
CA ILE A 170 -3.84 -9.33 -28.42
C ILE A 170 -3.96 -8.21 -29.46
N HIS A 171 -3.83 -8.53 -30.74
CA HIS A 171 -3.98 -7.54 -31.81
C HIS A 171 -5.38 -6.91 -31.80
N LYS A 172 -6.43 -7.72 -31.64
CA LYS A 172 -7.81 -7.24 -31.54
C LYS A 172 -8.01 -6.33 -30.32
N TRP A 173 -7.44 -6.70 -29.18
CA TRP A 173 -7.52 -5.93 -27.94
C TRP A 173 -7.06 -4.47 -28.09
N GLN A 174 -6.04 -4.21 -28.92
CA GLN A 174 -5.53 -2.84 -29.17
C GLN A 174 -6.59 -1.89 -29.74
N TYR A 175 -7.59 -2.42 -30.45
CA TYR A 175 -8.68 -1.64 -31.02
C TYR A 175 -9.93 -1.64 -30.15
N VAL A 176 -10.12 -2.68 -29.32
CA VAL A 176 -11.26 -2.78 -28.42
C VAL A 176 -11.06 -1.89 -27.19
N GLY A 177 -9.92 -2.00 -26.51
CA GLY A 177 -9.68 -1.37 -25.22
C GLY A 177 -9.96 0.14 -25.19
N PRO A 178 -9.41 0.93 -26.12
CA PRO A 178 -9.65 2.38 -26.18
C PRO A 178 -11.10 2.76 -26.53
N ASN A 179 -11.87 1.84 -27.10
CA ASN A 179 -13.24 2.05 -27.54
C ASN A 179 -14.26 1.40 -26.60
N LEU A 180 -13.88 0.96 -25.41
CA LEU A 180 -14.86 0.54 -24.41
C LEU A 180 -15.55 1.75 -23.79
N PRO A 181 -16.81 1.62 -23.32
CA PRO A 181 -17.47 2.66 -22.54
C PRO A 181 -16.65 3.04 -21.29
N ASP A 182 -16.76 4.28 -20.83
CA ASP A 182 -15.99 4.83 -19.71
C ASP A 182 -16.18 4.05 -18.40
N GLU A 183 -17.28 3.31 -18.26
CA GLU A 183 -17.55 2.46 -17.12
C GLU A 183 -16.62 1.24 -17.04
N PHE A 184 -15.88 0.93 -18.11
CA PHE A 184 -14.99 -0.23 -18.20
C PHE A 184 -13.54 0.18 -17.93
N TYR A 185 -12.96 -0.46 -16.93
CA TYR A 185 -11.52 -0.67 -16.86
C TYR A 185 -11.24 -2.09 -17.33
N LEU A 186 -10.39 -2.29 -18.33
CA LEU A 186 -9.95 -3.63 -18.73
C LEU A 186 -8.48 -3.55 -19.15
N SER A 187 -7.69 -4.51 -18.71
CA SER A 187 -6.24 -4.56 -18.86
C SER A 187 -5.82 -5.97 -19.25
N MET A 188 -4.69 -6.10 -19.94
CA MET A 188 -4.16 -7.39 -20.33
C MET A 188 -2.86 -7.70 -19.58
N TYR A 189 -2.67 -8.97 -19.26
CA TYR A 189 -1.45 -9.48 -18.64
C TYR A 189 -0.96 -10.68 -19.46
N ILE A 190 0.29 -10.62 -19.90
CA ILE A 190 0.96 -11.71 -20.62
C ILE A 190 2.09 -12.21 -19.71
N PRO A 191 1.94 -13.36 -19.03
CA PRO A 191 3.03 -13.93 -18.24
C PRO A 191 4.21 -14.30 -19.16
N THR A 192 5.42 -13.94 -18.74
CA THR A 192 6.65 -14.33 -19.45
C THR A 192 7.00 -15.77 -19.10
N GLY A 193 6.66 -16.70 -19.98
CA GLY A 193 7.03 -18.12 -19.88
C GLY A 193 6.27 -18.94 -20.92
N SER A 194 6.98 -19.57 -21.86
CA SER A 194 6.38 -20.55 -22.75
C SER A 194 6.10 -21.82 -21.95
N SER A 195 4.89 -22.39 -22.10
CA SER A 195 4.70 -23.78 -21.73
C SER A 195 5.70 -24.64 -22.52
N SER A 196 6.11 -25.79 -21.99
CA SER A 196 6.96 -26.77 -22.69
C SER A 196 6.41 -27.22 -24.05
N ASN A 197 5.15 -26.88 -24.32
CA ASN A 197 4.37 -27.31 -25.47
C ASN A 197 4.26 -26.20 -26.53
N GLY A 198 4.94 -25.05 -26.35
CA GLY A 198 4.92 -23.90 -27.27
C GLY A 198 3.69 -22.99 -27.18
N ASN A 199 2.72 -23.31 -26.31
CA ASN A 199 1.56 -22.45 -26.07
C ASN A 199 1.90 -21.29 -25.14
N VAL A 200 1.25 -20.16 -25.39
CA VAL A 200 1.35 -18.91 -24.61
C VAL A 200 0.00 -18.66 -23.94
N SER A 201 0.02 -17.99 -22.79
CA SER A 201 -1.20 -17.56 -22.10
C SER A 201 -1.30 -16.03 -22.04
N VAL A 202 -2.54 -15.54 -21.98
CA VAL A 202 -2.88 -14.13 -21.75
C VAL A 202 -4.09 -14.06 -20.83
N SER A 203 -4.08 -13.13 -19.88
CA SER A 203 -5.20 -12.85 -18.97
C SER A 203 -5.76 -11.46 -19.23
N PHE A 204 -7.09 -11.30 -19.18
CA PHE A 204 -7.78 -10.02 -19.35
C PHE A 204 -8.48 -9.62 -18.06
N ILE A 205 -7.95 -8.62 -17.35
CA ILE A 205 -8.42 -8.18 -16.02
C ILE A 205 -9.20 -6.89 -16.15
N GLY A 206 -10.46 -6.90 -15.74
CA GLY A 206 -11.29 -5.70 -15.80
C GLY A 206 -12.27 -5.53 -14.66
N GLN A 207 -12.71 -4.29 -14.49
CA GLN A 207 -13.77 -3.86 -13.59
C GLN A 207 -14.77 -3.04 -14.41
N VAL A 208 -16.05 -3.19 -14.10
CA VAL A 208 -17.12 -2.42 -14.73
C VAL A 208 -17.92 -1.72 -13.66
N LEU A 209 -18.12 -0.41 -13.81
CA LEU A 209 -19.01 0.39 -12.98
C LEU A 209 -20.46 0.20 -13.44
N GLY A 210 -21.01 -0.97 -13.13
CA GLY A 210 -22.37 -1.33 -13.52
C GLY A 210 -22.67 -2.81 -13.28
N PRO A 211 -23.85 -3.28 -13.69
CA PRO A 211 -24.25 -4.67 -13.49
C PRO A 211 -23.48 -5.62 -14.42
N LYS A 212 -23.28 -6.87 -14.01
CA LYS A 212 -22.47 -7.84 -14.78
C LYS A 212 -23.03 -8.13 -16.18
N ASN A 213 -24.35 -7.98 -16.38
CA ASN A 213 -24.99 -8.16 -17.69
C ASN A 213 -24.59 -7.06 -18.68
N LEU A 214 -24.32 -5.84 -18.21
CA LEU A 214 -23.74 -4.77 -19.02
C LEU A 214 -22.35 -5.17 -19.50
N ALA A 215 -21.51 -5.68 -18.59
CA ALA A 215 -20.17 -6.17 -18.91
C ALA A 215 -20.21 -7.26 -19.98
N LEU A 216 -21.07 -8.27 -19.79
CA LEU A 216 -21.24 -9.37 -20.72
C LEU A 216 -21.77 -8.90 -22.08
N SER A 217 -22.78 -8.04 -22.11
CA SER A 217 -23.39 -7.53 -23.34
C SER A 217 -22.39 -6.73 -24.17
N VAL A 218 -21.70 -5.76 -23.56
CA VAL A 218 -20.74 -4.89 -24.26
C VAL A 218 -19.56 -5.71 -24.78
N LEU A 219 -18.99 -6.61 -23.97
CA LEU A 219 -17.85 -7.41 -24.39
C LEU A 219 -18.23 -8.48 -25.42
N SER A 220 -19.45 -9.03 -25.36
CA SER A 220 -19.93 -9.94 -26.41
C SER A 220 -20.12 -9.23 -27.75
N GLN A 221 -20.50 -7.95 -27.74
CA GLN A 221 -20.68 -7.16 -28.96
C GLN A 221 -19.35 -6.61 -29.50
N ARG A 222 -18.48 -6.08 -28.63
CA ARG A 222 -17.26 -5.37 -29.00
C ARG A 222 -16.01 -6.25 -29.02
N PHE A 223 -16.01 -7.35 -28.28
CA PHE A 223 -14.89 -8.30 -28.21
C PHE A 223 -15.34 -9.77 -28.14
N PRO A 224 -16.16 -10.25 -29.09
CA PRO A 224 -16.70 -11.60 -29.08
C PRO A 224 -15.61 -12.68 -29.04
N GLU A 225 -14.43 -12.40 -29.61
CA GLU A 225 -13.29 -13.32 -29.64
C GLU A 225 -12.73 -13.64 -28.25
N LEU A 226 -12.99 -12.80 -27.24
CA LEU A 226 -12.65 -13.08 -25.85
C LEU A 226 -13.42 -14.31 -25.32
N GLY A 227 -14.61 -14.57 -25.85
CA GLY A 227 -15.46 -15.71 -25.46
C GLY A 227 -15.89 -15.66 -24.00
N LEU A 228 -16.07 -14.46 -23.44
CA LEU A 228 -16.42 -14.25 -22.04
C LEU A 228 -17.78 -14.88 -21.71
N THR A 229 -17.83 -15.64 -20.62
CA THR A 229 -19.04 -16.26 -20.10
C THR A 229 -19.52 -15.59 -18.82
N GLU A 230 -20.80 -15.76 -18.48
CA GLU A 230 -21.35 -15.20 -17.24
C GLU A 230 -20.66 -15.77 -15.98
N ALA A 231 -20.24 -17.04 -16.03
CA ALA A 231 -19.53 -17.71 -14.94
C ALA A 231 -18.16 -17.07 -14.62
N GLU A 232 -17.59 -16.35 -15.59
CA GLU A 232 -16.32 -15.62 -15.46
C GLU A 232 -16.50 -14.20 -14.88
N LEU A 233 -17.75 -13.77 -14.61
CA LEU A 233 -18.08 -12.45 -14.06
C LEU A 233 -18.56 -12.53 -12.62
N SER A 234 -18.21 -11.51 -11.81
CA SER A 234 -18.73 -11.33 -10.46
C SER A 234 -19.27 -9.92 -10.27
N GLU A 235 -20.37 -9.79 -9.52
CA GLU A 235 -21.07 -8.53 -9.30
C GLU A 235 -21.01 -8.13 -7.83
N ASN A 236 -20.54 -6.91 -7.55
CA ASN A 236 -20.41 -6.37 -6.19
C ASN A 236 -20.91 -4.93 -6.05
N PHE A 237 -21.46 -4.33 -7.11
CA PHE A 237 -21.76 -2.90 -7.20
C PHE A 237 -22.67 -2.41 -6.07
N ASP A 238 -23.86 -3.00 -5.91
CA ASP A 238 -24.80 -2.58 -4.86
C ASP A 238 -24.23 -2.70 -3.44
N ARG A 239 -23.37 -3.70 -3.23
CA ARG A 239 -22.71 -3.91 -1.95
C ARG A 239 -21.65 -2.85 -1.69
N LEU A 240 -20.87 -2.48 -2.70
CA LEU A 240 -19.89 -1.39 -2.63
C LEU A 240 -20.57 -0.05 -2.40
N VAL A 241 -21.70 0.22 -3.07
CA VAL A 241 -22.52 1.41 -2.83
C VAL A 241 -22.98 1.46 -1.37
N ARG A 242 -23.56 0.38 -0.83
CA ARG A 242 -23.95 0.33 0.59
C ARG A 242 -22.78 0.56 1.55
N ALA A 243 -21.62 -0.05 1.28
CA ALA A 243 -20.43 0.13 2.11
C ALA A 243 -19.90 1.56 2.04
N LYS A 244 -19.82 2.15 0.84
CA LYS A 244 -19.42 3.53 0.60
C LYS A 244 -20.37 4.50 1.30
N SER A 245 -21.69 4.32 1.16
CA SER A 245 -22.68 5.15 1.85
C SER A 245 -22.62 5.05 3.37
N LYS A 246 -22.16 3.93 3.93
CA LYS A 246 -21.95 3.77 5.38
C LYS A 246 -20.66 4.40 5.87
N VAL A 247 -19.56 4.23 5.14
CA VAL A 247 -18.21 4.65 5.56
C VAL A 247 -17.92 6.10 5.16
N ASP A 248 -18.56 6.59 4.10
CA ASP A 248 -18.42 7.93 3.56
C ASP A 248 -19.81 8.49 3.13
N PRO A 249 -20.71 8.73 4.11
CA PRO A 249 -22.08 9.18 3.84
C PRO A 249 -22.12 10.56 3.18
N GLY A 250 -21.08 11.38 3.34
CA GLY A 250 -20.93 12.68 2.69
C GLY A 250 -20.36 12.60 1.28
N ASN A 251 -20.04 11.39 0.79
CA ASN A 251 -19.37 11.16 -0.49
C ASN A 251 -18.11 12.04 -0.67
N VAL A 252 -17.32 12.18 0.40
CA VAL A 252 -16.09 12.98 0.44
C VAL A 252 -15.04 12.42 -0.53
N PHE A 253 -14.99 11.11 -0.71
CA PHE A 253 -14.13 10.46 -1.70
C PHE A 253 -14.91 10.25 -3.01
N ASN A 254 -15.09 11.33 -3.76
CA ASN A 254 -15.78 11.34 -5.07
C ASN A 254 -14.85 11.63 -6.25
N ASN A 255 -13.55 11.83 -5.98
CA ASN A 255 -12.59 12.21 -7.01
C ASN A 255 -12.08 10.97 -7.76
N ALA A 256 -12.35 10.90 -9.06
CA ALA A 256 -11.87 9.82 -9.90
C ALA A 256 -10.33 9.88 -9.98
N GLN A 257 -9.65 8.82 -9.58
CA GLN A 257 -8.18 8.71 -9.71
C GLN A 257 -7.74 8.16 -11.08
N SER A 258 -8.65 8.16 -12.05
CA SER A 258 -8.35 7.78 -13.43
C SER A 258 -7.43 8.83 -14.05
N ILE A 259 -6.41 8.39 -14.77
CA ILE A 259 -5.60 9.29 -15.61
C ILE A 259 -6.52 9.83 -16.70
N PRO A 260 -6.73 11.15 -16.82
CA PRO A 260 -7.53 11.71 -17.91
C PRO A 260 -6.90 11.35 -19.26
N PRO A 261 -7.68 11.07 -20.31
CA PRO A 261 -7.15 10.90 -21.64
C PRO A 261 -6.39 12.16 -22.06
N LEU A 262 -5.23 11.98 -22.68
CA LEU A 262 -4.48 13.08 -23.30
C LEU A 262 -5.35 13.64 -24.43
N HIS A 263 -5.82 14.87 -24.25
CA HIS A 263 -6.43 15.68 -25.30
C HIS A 263 -5.38 16.08 -26.34
#